data_AF-A0A6G5QG99-F1
#
_entry.id   AF-A0A6G5QG99-F1
#
_cell.length_a   1.000
_cell.length_b   1.000
_cell.length_c   1.000
_cell.angle_alpha   90.00
_cell.angle_beta   90.00
_cell.angle_gamma   90.00
#
_symmetry.space_group_name_H-M   'P 1'
#
loop_
_entity.id
_entity.type
_entity.pdbx_description
1 polymer ?
#
loop_
_entity_poly.entity_id
_entity_poly.type
_entity_poly.pdbx_seq_one_letter_code
_entity_poly.pdbx_strand_id
1 'polypeptide(L)' 'MSKFIKKTMIYLLGGFSAALISISSYYFFKWAISSDEISTFAWLLSVGVFNAKFPPSWWEAFFRG' A
#
# COMPACT_ATOMS: atom_id res chain seq x y z
N MET A 1 1.13 -21.46 -16.92
CA MET A 1 1.42 -21.00 -15.55
C MET A 1 0.26 -21.40 -14.63
N SER A 2 0.52 -22.13 -13.55
CA SER A 2 -0.52 -22.61 -12.62
C SER A 2 -1.32 -21.44 -12.02
N LYS A 3 -2.63 -21.63 -11.79
CA LYS A 3 -3.51 -20.63 -11.14
C LYS A 3 -2.95 -20.17 -9.80
N PHE A 4 -2.27 -21.07 -9.07
CA PHE A 4 -1.60 -20.76 -7.82
C PHE A 4 -0.48 -19.74 -8.01
N ILE A 5 0.41 -19.97 -8.99
CA ILE A 5 1.57 -19.10 -9.25
C ILE A 5 1.11 -17.69 -9.65
N LYS A 6 0.06 -17.59 -10.49
CA LYS A 6 -0.52 -16.28 -10.87
C LYS A 6 -1.05 -15.52 -9.64
N LYS A 7 -1.79 -16.21 -8.76
CA LYS A 7 -2.33 -15.62 -7.53
C LYS A 7 -1.22 -15.12 -6.61
N THR A 8 -0.17 -15.92 -6.41
CA THR A 8 0.98 -15.56 -5.59
C THR A 8 1.72 -14.33 -6.14
N MET A 9 1.92 -14.27 -7.47
CA MET A 9 2.53 -13.09 -8.10
C MET A 9 1.68 -11.82 -7.92
N ILE A 10 0.36 -11.94 -8.03
CA ILE A 10 -0.57 -10.82 -7.83
C ILE A 10 -0.44 -10.27 -6.40
N TYR A 11 -0.44 -11.14 -5.39
CA TYR A 11 -0.27 -10.69 -4.01
C TYR A 11 1.12 -10.13 -3.73
N LEU A 12 2.17 -10.68 -4.34
CA LEU A 12 3.53 -10.12 -4.25
C LEU A 12 3.61 -8.72 -4.85
N LEU A 13 3.03 -8.50 -6.04
CA LEU A 13 3.00 -7.19 -6.69
C LEU A 13 2.17 -6.17 -5.90
N GLY A 14 1.00 -6.59 -5.39
CA GLY A 14 0.17 -5.75 -4.53
C GLY A 14 0.87 -5.38 -3.23
N GLY A 15 1.52 -6.36 -2.56
CA GLY A 15 2.29 -6.14 -1.34
C GLY A 15 3.50 -5.23 -1.57
N PHE A 16 4.22 -5.42 -2.67
CA PHE A 16 5.34 -4.55 -3.06
C PHE A 16 4.86 -3.12 -3.31
N SER A 17 3.75 -2.94 -4.02
CA SER A 17 3.16 -1.62 -4.28
C SER A 17 2.72 -0.92 -3.00
N ALA A 18 2.07 -1.65 -2.08
CA ALA A 18 1.66 -1.14 -0.79
C ALA A 18 2.87 -0.72 0.07
N ALA A 19 3.95 -1.51 0.06
CA ALA A 19 5.19 -1.17 0.75
C ALA A 19 5.82 0.10 0.17
N LEU A 20 5.89 0.22 -1.15
CA LEU A 20 6.45 1.39 -1.83
C LEU A 20 5.66 2.66 -1.46
N ILE A 21 4.32 2.59 -1.53
CA ILE A 21 3.43 3.70 -1.19
C ILE A 21 3.58 4.11 0.27
N SER A 22 3.68 3.14 1.19
CA SER A 22 3.88 3.41 2.62
C SER A 22 5.20 4.13 2.89
N ILE A 23 6.29 3.70 2.26
CA ILE A 23 7.60 4.34 2.40
C ILE A 23 7.56 5.76 1.82
N SER A 24 7.03 5.92 0.61
CA SER A 24 6.91 7.22 -0.04
C SER A 24 6.02 8.19 0.74
N SER A 25 4.89 7.73 1.29
CA SER A 25 4.00 8.57 2.09
C SER A 25 4.64 8.98 3.41
N TYR A 26 5.39 8.09 4.06
CA TYR A 26 6.14 8.44 5.28
C TYR A 26 7.12 9.59 5.03
N TYR A 27 7.96 9.49 3.99
CA TYR A 27 8.90 10.57 3.65
C TYR A 27 8.19 11.85 3.22
N PHE A 28 7.08 11.73 2.48
CA PHE A 28 6.28 12.88 2.09
C PHE A 28 5.73 13.63 3.32
N PHE A 29 5.12 12.93 4.28
CA PHE A 29 4.57 13.58 5.47
C PHE A 29 5.66 14.12 6.38
N LYS A 30 6.79 13.42 6.52
CA LYS A 30 7.94 13.92 7.28
C LYS A 30 8.54 15.18 6.66
N TRP A 31 8.52 15.31 5.34
CA TRP A 31 8.96 16.51 4.64
C TRP A 31 7.93 17.65 4.74
N ALA A 32 6.64 17.33 4.63
CA ALA A 32 5.56 18.33 4.59
C ALA A 32 5.15 18.87 5.97
N ILE A 33 5.38 18.11 7.04
CA ILE A 33 4.90 18.41 8.39
C ILE A 33 6.10 18.43 9.34
N SER A 34 6.32 19.57 10.00
CA SER A 34 7.47 19.79 10.90
C SER A 34 7.37 19.03 12.23
N SER A 35 6.17 18.60 12.63
CA SER A 35 5.94 17.79 13.83
C SER A 35 6.04 16.30 13.50
N ASP A 36 6.96 15.61 14.18
CA ASP A 36 7.15 14.15 14.05
C ASP A 36 5.89 13.36 14.47
N GLU A 37 5.15 13.83 15.47
CA GLU A 37 3.92 13.18 15.94
C GLU A 37 2.81 13.27 14.88
N ILE A 38 2.59 14.47 14.34
CA ILE A 38 1.55 14.72 13.33
C ILE A 38 1.90 14.03 12.02
N SER A 39 3.18 14.04 11.60
CA SER A 39 3.63 13.35 10.39
C SER A 39 3.45 11.83 10.49
N THR A 40 3.77 11.24 11.65
CA THR A 40 3.57 9.81 11.91
C THR A 40 2.09 9.46 11.92
N PHE A 41 1.24 10.28 12.55
CA PHE A 41 -0.20 10.06 12.57
C PHE A 41 -0.83 10.18 11.17
N ALA A 42 -0.42 11.19 10.39
CA ALA A 42 -0.86 11.38 9.02
C ALA A 42 -0.43 10.20 8.11
N TRP A 43 0.78 9.69 8.29
CA TRP A 43 1.26 8.47 7.63
C TRP A 43 0.40 7.25 8.00
N LEU A 44 0.15 7.00 9.29
CA LEU A 44 -0.69 5.89 9.73
C LEU A 44 -2.11 5.97 9.14
N LEU A 45 -2.72 7.15 9.15
CA LEU A 45 -4.03 7.38 8.54
C LEU A 45 -4.00 7.11 7.02
N SER A 46 -2.99 7.63 6.33
CA SER A 46 -2.79 7.41 4.89
C SER A 46 -2.69 5.92 4.54
N VAL A 47 -1.85 5.18 5.27
CA VAL A 47 -1.66 3.74 5.08
C VAL A 47 -2.94 2.97 5.44
N GLY A 48 -3.64 3.38 6.50
CA GLY A 48 -4.92 2.79 6.90
C GLY A 48 -6.00 2.95 5.82
N VAL A 49 -6.19 4.17 5.33
CA VAL A 49 -7.15 4.47 4.25
C VAL A 49 -6.78 3.73 2.97
N PHE A 50 -5.49 3.68 2.62
CA PHE A 50 -5.02 2.94 1.45
C PHE A 50 -5.36 1.44 1.56
N ASN A 51 -5.01 0.79 2.66
CA ASN A 51 -5.30 -0.63 2.84
C ASN A 51 -6.81 -0.94 2.89
N ALA A 52 -7.61 -0.02 3.46
CA ALA A 52 -9.07 -0.16 3.45
C ALA A 52 -9.67 -0.06 2.05
N LYS A 53 -9.12 0.82 1.20
CA LYS A 53 -9.60 1.03 -0.18
C LYS A 53 -9.09 -0.03 -1.15
N PHE A 54 -7.91 -0.57 -0.93
CA PHE A 54 -7.24 -1.55 -1.80
C PHE A 54 -6.99 -2.88 -1.08
N PRO A 55 -8.05 -3.59 -0.65
CA PRO A 55 -7.91 -4.89 -0.01
C PRO A 55 -7.34 -5.94 -0.98
N PRO A 56 -6.85 -7.10 -0.48
CA PRO A 56 -6.27 -8.16 -1.31
C PRO A 56 -7.17 -8.60 -2.49
N SER A 57 -8.49 -8.60 -2.30
CA SER A 57 -9.48 -8.92 -3.34
C SER A 57 -9.53 -7.88 -4.47
N TRP A 58 -9.26 -6.60 -4.17
CA TRP A 58 -9.18 -5.56 -5.18
C TRP A 58 -7.98 -5.78 -6.11
N TRP A 59 -6.82 -6.13 -5.54
CA TRP A 59 -5.63 -6.48 -6.33
C TRP A 59 -5.87 -7.69 -7.22
N GLU A 60 -6.55 -8.71 -6.70
CA GLU A 60 -6.97 -9.85 -7.54
C GLU A 60 -7.85 -9.44 -8.71
N ALA A 61 -8.80 -8.53 -8.50
CA ALA A 61 -9.67 -8.04 -9.57
C ALA A 61 -8.89 -7.20 -10.60
N PHE A 62 -8.00 -6.32 -10.13
CA PHE A 62 -7.21 -5.43 -10.97
C PHE A 62 -6.27 -6.21 -11.91
N PHE A 63 -5.57 -7.24 -11.41
CA PHE A 63 -4.62 -8.02 -12.20
C PHE A 63 -5.25 -9.21 -12.95
N ARG A 64 -6.52 -9.52 -12.71
CA ARG A 64 -7.31 -10.47 -13.53
C ARG A 64 -8.04 -9.79 -14.68
N GLY A 65 -8.21 -8.46 -14.61
CA GLY A 65 -8.73 -7.63 -15.70
C GLY A 65 -7.84 -7.64 -16.93
#